data_AF-A0A350XU08-F1
#
_entry.id   AF-A0A350XU08-F1
#
_cell.length_a   1.000
_cell.length_b   1.000
_cell.length_c   1.000
_cell.angle_alpha   90.00
_cell.angle_beta   90.00
_cell.angle_gamma   90.00
#
_symmetry.space_group_name_H-M   'P 1'
#
loop_
_entity.id
_entity.type
_entity.pdbx_description
1 polymer ?
#
loop_
_entity_poly.entity_id
_entity_poly.type
_entity_poly.pdbx_seq_one_letter_code
_entity_poly.pdbx_strand_id
1 'polypeptide(L)'
;MKFTEGAFRTWGYALAKDEFGDRTVSWEECGGQPGDRLLIKDSIADAFLQQILTRADEYDVIATLNLNGDYISDALAAQVGGIGIAPGANINYDTGHAVFEATHGTAPKYAGQDKVNPGSVILSGVMMLRYLGWGEAGDAIERALEAAIADKVVTYDLARMMEGAKEVKTSQFGDALIERM
;
A
#
# COMPACT_ATOMS: atom_id res chain seq x y z
N MET A 1 24.04 -10.62 3.01
CA MET A 1 23.43 -11.94 2.76
C MET A 1 23.55 -12.31 1.27
N LYS A 2 24.72 -12.81 0.82
CA LYS A 2 25.05 -12.91 -0.62
C LYS A 2 24.25 -13.97 -1.37
N PHE A 3 24.02 -15.13 -0.75
CA PHE A 3 23.39 -16.28 -1.41
C PHE A 3 21.89 -16.38 -1.17
N THR A 4 21.28 -15.38 -0.52
CA THR A 4 19.83 -15.27 -0.32
C THR A 4 19.34 -13.95 -0.91
N GLU A 5 19.60 -12.81 -0.28
CA GLU A 5 19.18 -11.50 -0.80
C GLU A 5 19.89 -11.13 -2.11
N GLY A 6 21.20 -11.40 -2.20
CA GLY A 6 21.94 -11.21 -3.44
C GLY A 6 21.44 -12.12 -4.57
N ALA A 7 20.98 -13.34 -4.22
CA ALA A 7 20.38 -14.26 -5.18
C ALA A 7 18.98 -13.77 -5.62
N PHE A 8 18.15 -13.28 -4.69
CA PHE A 8 16.85 -12.67 -4.98
C PHE A 8 16.98 -11.55 -6.03
N ARG A 9 17.91 -10.61 -5.81
CA ARG A 9 18.21 -9.55 -6.78
C ARG A 9 18.57 -10.15 -8.14
N THR A 10 19.53 -11.08 -8.17
CA THR A 10 20.02 -11.68 -9.42
C THR A 10 18.91 -12.39 -10.20
N TRP A 11 18.06 -13.17 -9.51
CA TRP A 11 16.94 -13.86 -10.13
C TRP A 11 15.86 -12.90 -10.63
N GLY A 12 15.58 -11.82 -9.90
CA GLY A 12 14.64 -10.78 -10.34
C GLY A 12 15.07 -10.11 -11.65
N TYR A 13 16.34 -9.75 -11.78
CA TYR A 13 16.88 -9.20 -13.04
C TYR A 13 16.82 -10.21 -14.19
N ALA A 14 17.16 -11.47 -13.93
CA ALA A 14 17.08 -12.52 -14.95
C ALA A 14 15.63 -12.69 -15.45
N LEU A 15 14.67 -12.80 -14.55
CA LEU A 15 13.25 -12.94 -14.90
C LEU A 15 12.75 -11.73 -15.70
N ALA A 16 13.04 -10.50 -15.26
CA ALA A 16 12.63 -9.29 -15.97
C ALA A 16 13.16 -9.27 -17.41
N LYS A 17 14.42 -9.69 -17.60
CA LYS A 17 15.05 -9.76 -18.92
C LYS A 17 14.48 -10.89 -19.78
N ASP A 18 14.34 -12.07 -19.21
CA ASP A 18 13.98 -13.29 -19.94
C ASP A 18 12.50 -13.31 -20.35
N GLU A 19 11.62 -12.79 -19.49
CA GLU A 19 10.17 -12.81 -19.72
C GLU A 19 9.60 -11.47 -20.20
N PHE A 20 10.26 -10.35 -19.90
CA PHE A 20 9.74 -8.99 -20.16
C PHE A 20 10.78 -8.04 -20.78
N GLY A 21 11.80 -8.56 -21.47
CA GLY A 21 12.91 -7.75 -22.00
C GLY A 21 12.52 -6.71 -23.06
N ASP A 22 11.36 -6.87 -23.71
CA ASP A 22 10.76 -5.89 -24.62
C ASP A 22 10.11 -4.71 -23.87
N ARG A 23 9.70 -4.93 -22.61
CA ARG A 23 8.99 -3.96 -21.77
C ARG A 23 9.84 -3.39 -20.64
N THR A 24 11.00 -3.98 -20.36
CA THR A 24 11.86 -3.61 -19.23
C THR A 24 13.29 -3.29 -19.68
N VAL A 25 14.00 -2.54 -18.86
CA VAL A 25 15.44 -2.25 -19.04
C VAL A 25 16.10 -1.99 -17.70
N SER A 26 17.29 -2.55 -17.48
CA SER A 26 17.99 -2.33 -16.21
C SER A 26 18.65 -0.95 -16.15
N TRP A 27 18.85 -0.44 -14.93
CA TRP A 27 19.62 0.78 -14.68
C TRP A 27 21.02 0.73 -15.31
N GLU A 28 21.68 -0.43 -15.26
CA GLU A 28 23.02 -0.64 -15.83
C GLU A 28 23.03 -0.49 -17.35
N GLU A 29 21.97 -0.93 -18.03
CA GLU A 29 21.85 -0.85 -19.49
C GLU A 29 21.49 0.54 -20.01
N CYS A 30 20.68 1.31 -19.27
CA CYS A 30 20.13 2.59 -19.75
C CYS A 30 20.59 3.82 -18.97
N GLY A 31 21.41 3.66 -17.92
CA GLY A 31 21.86 4.78 -17.08
C GLY A 31 20.71 5.55 -16.43
N GLY A 32 19.59 4.87 -16.13
CA GLY A 32 18.40 5.48 -15.52
C GLY A 32 17.43 6.16 -16.47
N GLN A 33 17.66 6.11 -17.79
CA GLN A 33 16.75 6.67 -18.80
C GLN A 33 16.09 5.55 -19.61
N PRO A 34 14.96 4.99 -19.15
CA PRO A 34 14.40 3.78 -19.75
C PRO A 34 13.63 4.02 -21.06
N GLY A 35 13.37 5.28 -21.43
CA GLY A 35 12.48 5.63 -22.54
C GLY A 35 11.06 5.16 -22.24
N ASP A 36 10.45 4.44 -23.17
CA ASP A 36 9.09 3.89 -23.03
C ASP A 36 9.03 2.57 -22.24
N ARG A 37 10.17 2.05 -21.78
CA ARG A 37 10.25 0.80 -21.00
C ARG A 37 10.20 1.07 -19.50
N LEU A 38 9.91 0.03 -18.73
CA LEU A 38 9.98 0.05 -17.27
C LEU A 38 11.43 -0.11 -16.81
N LEU A 39 11.86 0.78 -15.91
CA LEU A 39 13.19 0.75 -15.32
C LEU A 39 13.27 -0.30 -14.22
N ILE A 40 14.17 -1.27 -14.36
CA ILE A 40 14.53 -2.21 -13.30
C ILE A 40 15.78 -1.71 -12.60
N LYS A 41 15.65 -1.37 -11.32
CA LYS A 41 16.75 -0.94 -10.46
C LYS A 41 16.69 -1.64 -9.12
N ASP A 42 17.77 -1.59 -8.36
CA ASP A 42 17.85 -2.11 -7.00
C ASP A 42 18.43 -1.08 -6.02
N SER A 43 18.12 -1.25 -4.75
CA SER A 43 18.71 -0.49 -3.64
C SER A 43 18.97 -1.43 -2.47
N ILE A 44 20.05 -1.18 -1.73
CA ILE A 44 20.33 -1.92 -0.50
C ILE A 44 19.29 -1.51 0.54
N ALA A 45 18.76 -2.46 1.32
CA ALA A 45 17.60 -2.24 2.18
C ALA A 45 17.76 -1.06 3.17
N ASP A 46 18.94 -0.85 3.74
CA ASP A 46 19.22 0.27 4.64
C ASP A 46 19.25 1.62 3.92
N ALA A 47 19.85 1.68 2.73
CA ALA A 47 19.83 2.85 1.87
C ALA A 47 18.41 3.14 1.37
N PHE A 48 17.64 2.11 1.04
CA PHE A 48 16.25 2.23 0.63
C PHE A 48 15.39 2.88 1.73
N LEU A 49 15.54 2.46 2.99
CA LEU A 49 14.85 3.09 4.14
C LEU A 49 15.19 4.59 4.30
N GLN A 50 16.38 5.04 3.88
CA GLN A 50 16.73 6.46 3.84
C GLN A 50 16.13 7.16 2.61
N GLN A 51 16.10 6.46 1.47
CA GLN A 51 15.63 7.00 0.19
C GLN A 51 14.12 7.18 0.15
N ILE A 52 13.33 6.29 0.78
CA ILE A 52 11.87 6.48 0.87
C ILE A 52 11.52 7.79 1.60
N LEU A 53 12.36 8.26 2.53
CA LEU A 53 12.15 9.54 3.21
C LEU A 53 12.64 10.75 2.40
N THR A 54 13.75 10.61 1.67
CA THR A 54 14.46 11.75 1.05
C THR A 54 14.13 11.93 -0.43
N ARG A 55 13.71 10.87 -1.12
CA ARG A 55 13.56 10.74 -2.58
C ARG A 55 12.42 9.76 -2.91
N ALA A 56 11.29 9.90 -2.21
CA ALA A 56 10.14 8.99 -2.31
C ALA A 56 9.60 8.88 -3.74
N ASP A 57 9.64 9.98 -4.48
CA ASP A 57 9.19 10.15 -5.86
C ASP A 57 10.02 9.36 -6.89
N GLU A 58 11.15 8.79 -6.49
CA GLU A 58 11.95 7.91 -7.36
C GLU A 58 11.49 6.45 -7.34
N TYR A 59 10.47 6.12 -6.56
CA TYR A 59 9.99 4.75 -6.39
C TYR A 59 8.52 4.62 -6.73
N ASP A 60 8.18 3.44 -7.24
CA ASP A 60 6.82 3.08 -7.65
C ASP A 60 6.52 1.67 -7.12
N VAL A 61 6.81 0.64 -7.91
CA VAL A 61 6.68 -0.77 -7.48
C VAL A 61 7.94 -1.27 -6.78
N ILE A 62 7.78 -1.83 -5.58
CA ILE A 62 8.88 -2.43 -4.79
C ILE A 62 8.69 -3.95 -4.71
N ALA A 63 9.64 -4.71 -5.26
CA ALA A 63 9.72 -6.15 -5.08
C ALA A 63 10.82 -6.49 -4.08
N THR A 64 10.47 -7.21 -3.01
CA THR A 64 11.42 -7.54 -1.94
C THR A 64 11.07 -8.85 -1.24
N LEU A 65 11.96 -9.30 -0.35
CA LEU A 65 11.79 -10.50 0.48
C LEU A 65 10.86 -10.23 1.67
N ASN A 66 10.30 -11.30 2.24
CA ASN A 66 9.31 -11.25 3.33
C ASN A 66 9.69 -10.27 4.46
N LEU A 67 10.87 -10.44 5.09
CA LEU A 67 11.30 -9.58 6.21
C LEU A 67 11.50 -8.12 5.81
N ASN A 68 12.11 -7.86 4.65
CA ASN A 68 12.33 -6.49 4.18
C ASN A 68 10.99 -5.84 3.79
N GLY A 69 10.05 -6.62 3.24
CA GLY A 69 8.70 -6.19 2.89
C GLY A 69 7.95 -5.70 4.13
N ASP A 70 7.95 -6.49 5.19
CA ASP A 70 7.34 -6.16 6.49
C ASP A 70 7.85 -4.80 7.01
N TYR A 71 9.17 -4.62 7.08
CA TYR A 71 9.75 -3.38 7.61
C TYR A 71 9.51 -2.17 6.70
N ILE A 72 9.57 -2.37 5.38
CA ILE A 72 9.39 -1.30 4.40
C ILE A 72 7.93 -0.84 4.37
N SER A 73 6.97 -1.78 4.34
CA SER A 73 5.54 -1.42 4.26
C SER A 73 5.10 -0.63 5.48
N ASP A 74 5.55 -1.01 6.68
CA ASP A 74 5.25 -0.27 7.91
C ASP A 74 5.89 1.12 7.92
N ALA A 75 7.15 1.24 7.47
CA ALA A 75 7.83 2.53 7.36
C ALA A 75 7.11 3.47 6.38
N LEU A 76 6.68 2.96 5.22
CA LEU A 76 5.95 3.72 4.21
C LEU A 76 4.55 4.13 4.70
N ALA A 77 3.80 3.20 5.34
CA ALA A 77 2.50 3.51 5.92
C ALA A 77 2.62 4.59 7.01
N ALA A 78 3.66 4.53 7.85
CA ALA A 78 3.94 5.56 8.85
C ALA A 78 4.26 6.91 8.22
N GLN A 79 5.06 6.93 7.15
CA GLN A 79 5.48 8.15 6.47
C GLN A 79 4.31 9.00 5.94
N VAL A 80 3.24 8.36 5.49
CA VAL A 80 2.01 9.04 5.00
C VAL A 80 0.94 9.22 6.07
N GLY A 81 1.22 8.89 7.33
CA GLY A 81 0.24 8.92 8.43
C GLY A 81 -0.84 7.83 8.33
N GLY A 82 -0.59 6.80 7.52
CA GLY A 82 -1.55 5.77 7.12
C GLY A 82 -1.51 4.46 7.91
N ILE A 83 -0.79 4.38 9.05
CA ILE A 83 -0.63 3.13 9.83
C ILE A 83 -1.98 2.45 10.14
N GLY A 84 -3.03 3.24 10.41
CA GLY A 84 -4.37 2.72 10.73
C GLY A 84 -5.24 2.38 9.52
N ILE A 85 -4.80 2.74 8.30
CA ILE A 85 -5.62 2.66 7.08
C ILE A 85 -4.95 1.93 5.91
N ALA A 86 -3.69 1.51 6.03
CA ALA A 86 -2.99 0.79 4.97
C ALA A 86 -3.74 -0.52 4.62
N PRO A 87 -4.09 -0.75 3.35
CA PRO A 87 -4.72 -2.00 2.93
C PRO A 87 -3.70 -3.11 2.70
N GLY A 88 -4.18 -4.35 2.65
CA GLY A 88 -3.34 -5.54 2.49
C GLY A 88 -4.05 -6.67 1.74
N ALA A 89 -3.27 -7.37 0.92
CA ALA A 89 -3.73 -8.54 0.17
C ALA A 89 -2.64 -9.62 0.11
N ASN A 90 -3.03 -10.86 0.39
CA ASN A 90 -2.22 -12.05 0.19
C ASN A 90 -2.77 -12.81 -1.00
N ILE A 91 -2.00 -12.87 -2.09
CA ILE A 91 -2.49 -13.38 -3.39
C ILE A 91 -1.56 -14.46 -3.89
N ASN A 92 -2.14 -15.60 -4.25
CA ASN A 92 -1.50 -16.60 -5.10
C ASN A 92 -2.04 -16.41 -6.54
N TYR A 93 -1.26 -15.76 -7.38
CA TYR A 93 -1.66 -15.43 -8.75
C TYR A 93 -1.79 -16.65 -9.67
N ASP A 94 -1.12 -17.77 -9.37
CA ASP A 94 -1.19 -18.99 -10.19
C ASP A 94 -2.52 -19.74 -10.01
N THR A 95 -3.02 -19.77 -8.79
CA THR A 95 -4.26 -20.51 -8.43
C THR A 95 -5.49 -19.62 -8.38
N GLY A 96 -5.31 -18.30 -8.36
CA GLY A 96 -6.39 -17.33 -8.23
C GLY A 96 -6.94 -17.16 -6.80
N HIS A 97 -6.30 -17.76 -5.79
CA HIS A 97 -6.72 -17.57 -4.39
C HIS A 97 -6.16 -16.27 -3.83
N ALA A 98 -7.01 -15.50 -3.13
CA ALA A 98 -6.63 -14.26 -2.48
C ALA A 98 -7.34 -14.08 -1.13
N VAL A 99 -6.64 -13.48 -0.17
CA VAL A 99 -7.18 -13.05 1.13
C VAL A 99 -6.85 -11.57 1.31
N PHE A 100 -7.88 -10.75 1.53
CA PHE A 100 -7.78 -9.31 1.74
C PHE A 100 -8.07 -9.02 3.21
N GLU A 101 -7.17 -8.31 3.89
CA GLU A 101 -7.22 -8.17 5.34
C GLU A 101 -6.79 -6.78 5.82
N ALA A 102 -7.15 -6.44 7.06
CA ALA A 102 -6.55 -5.29 7.72
C ALA A 102 -5.08 -5.58 8.03
N THR A 103 -4.22 -4.59 7.79
CA THR A 103 -2.78 -4.69 8.09
C THR A 103 -2.46 -4.38 9.55
N HIS A 104 -3.35 -3.64 10.23
CA HIS A 104 -3.18 -3.32 11.64
C HIS A 104 -3.50 -4.51 12.55
N GLY A 105 -2.94 -4.51 13.77
CA GLY A 105 -3.26 -5.48 14.81
C GLY A 105 -4.69 -5.37 15.38
N THR A 106 -5.02 -6.22 16.36
CA THR A 106 -6.38 -6.37 16.90
C THR A 106 -6.88 -5.22 17.79
N ALA A 107 -6.00 -4.32 18.23
CA ALA A 107 -6.31 -3.16 19.07
C ALA A 107 -7.33 -3.44 20.22
N PRO A 108 -7.08 -4.43 21.11
CA PRO A 108 -8.07 -4.96 22.05
C PRO A 108 -8.64 -3.92 23.03
N LYS A 109 -7.87 -2.86 23.33
CA LYS A 109 -8.29 -1.72 24.15
C LYS A 109 -9.53 -1.02 23.60
N TYR A 110 -9.85 -1.17 22.31
CA TYR A 110 -10.94 -0.47 21.62
C TYR A 110 -12.06 -1.39 21.15
N ALA A 111 -11.97 -2.69 21.47
CA ALA A 111 -13.00 -3.67 21.12
C ALA A 111 -14.36 -3.26 21.69
N GLY A 112 -15.40 -3.29 20.85
CA GLY A 112 -16.78 -2.99 21.24
C GLY A 112 -17.08 -1.51 21.54
N GLN A 113 -16.17 -0.59 21.26
CA GLN A 113 -16.34 0.84 21.59
C GLN A 113 -16.85 1.70 20.42
N ASP A 114 -17.04 1.11 19.23
CA ASP A 114 -17.53 1.82 18.03
C ASP A 114 -16.73 3.10 17.72
N LYS A 115 -15.40 2.99 17.72
CA LYS A 115 -14.50 4.14 17.48
C LYS A 115 -13.29 3.87 16.59
N VAL A 116 -12.95 2.61 16.35
CA VAL A 116 -11.76 2.26 15.54
C VAL A 116 -11.97 2.69 14.09
N ASN A 117 -10.89 3.07 13.42
CA ASN A 117 -10.92 3.39 12.00
C ASN A 117 -11.17 2.11 11.18
N PRO A 118 -12.25 2.01 10.38
CA PRO A 118 -12.47 0.85 9.52
C PRO A 118 -11.70 0.94 8.19
N GLY A 119 -10.95 2.02 7.95
CA GLY A 119 -10.32 2.36 6.67
C GLY A 119 -9.44 1.26 6.09
N SER A 120 -8.62 0.59 6.90
CA SER A 120 -7.75 -0.50 6.43
C SER A 120 -8.56 -1.65 5.81
N VAL A 121 -9.59 -2.14 6.51
CA VAL A 121 -10.47 -3.22 5.99
C VAL A 121 -11.27 -2.75 4.78
N ILE A 122 -11.74 -1.50 4.76
CA ILE A 122 -12.47 -0.93 3.63
C ILE A 122 -11.58 -0.88 2.39
N LEU A 123 -10.36 -0.37 2.50
CA LEU A 123 -9.40 -0.29 1.39
C LEU A 123 -8.90 -1.68 0.95
N SER A 124 -8.78 -2.64 1.86
CA SER A 124 -8.54 -4.04 1.49
C SER A 124 -9.74 -4.61 0.72
N GLY A 125 -10.96 -4.21 1.07
CA GLY A 125 -12.17 -4.46 0.27
C GLY A 125 -12.10 -3.82 -1.14
N VAL A 126 -11.53 -2.62 -1.27
CA VAL A 126 -11.26 -2.00 -2.59
C VAL A 126 -10.29 -2.86 -3.40
N MET A 127 -9.20 -3.35 -2.80
CA MET A 127 -8.28 -4.28 -3.48
C MET A 127 -9.00 -5.56 -3.93
N MET A 128 -9.90 -6.09 -3.10
CA MET A 128 -10.72 -7.25 -3.44
C MET A 128 -11.65 -6.97 -4.63
N LEU A 129 -12.34 -5.83 -4.64
CA LEU A 129 -13.22 -5.45 -5.75
C LEU A 129 -12.43 -5.33 -7.05
N ARG A 130 -11.24 -4.72 -7.02
CA ARG A 130 -10.35 -4.65 -8.19
C ARG A 130 -9.91 -6.06 -8.65
N TYR A 131 -9.58 -6.95 -7.72
CA TYR A 131 -9.23 -8.34 -8.02
C TYR A 131 -10.38 -9.13 -8.67
N LEU A 132 -11.63 -8.84 -8.28
CA LEU A 132 -12.85 -9.41 -8.88
C LEU A 132 -13.25 -8.75 -10.22
N GLY A 133 -12.51 -7.74 -10.68
CA GLY A 133 -12.83 -6.98 -11.90
C GLY A 133 -13.91 -5.91 -11.72
N TRP A 134 -14.29 -5.58 -10.48
CA TRP A 134 -15.32 -4.58 -10.14
C TRP A 134 -14.69 -3.22 -9.84
N GLY A 135 -13.93 -2.70 -10.80
CA GLY A 135 -13.16 -1.45 -10.66
C GLY A 135 -14.02 -0.24 -10.29
N GLU A 136 -15.18 -0.07 -10.94
CA GLU A 136 -16.08 1.07 -10.71
C GLU A 136 -16.56 1.15 -9.25
N ALA A 137 -16.84 0.00 -8.63
CA ALA A 137 -17.23 -0.08 -7.23
C ALA A 137 -16.05 0.27 -6.30
N GLY A 138 -14.84 -0.21 -6.62
CA GLY A 138 -13.63 0.17 -5.90
C GLY A 138 -13.37 1.67 -5.96
N ASP A 139 -13.46 2.27 -7.14
CA ASP A 139 -13.24 3.71 -7.35
C ASP A 139 -14.29 4.56 -6.61
N ALA A 140 -15.55 4.10 -6.53
CA ALA A 140 -16.60 4.79 -5.76
C ALA A 140 -16.27 4.86 -4.26
N ILE A 141 -15.79 3.75 -3.69
CA ILE A 141 -15.40 3.68 -2.28
C ILE A 141 -14.17 4.55 -2.01
N GLU A 142 -13.17 4.48 -2.89
CA GLU A 142 -11.93 5.26 -2.77
C GLU A 142 -12.22 6.76 -2.79
N ARG A 143 -13.02 7.24 -3.75
CA ARG A 143 -13.46 8.64 -3.81
C ARG A 143 -14.26 9.07 -2.58
N ALA A 144 -15.14 8.22 -2.07
CA ALA A 144 -15.91 8.52 -0.86
C ALA A 144 -15.01 8.67 0.37
N LEU A 145 -13.98 7.82 0.50
CA LEU A 145 -12.98 7.89 1.56
C LEU A 145 -12.13 9.15 1.46
N GLU A 146 -11.63 9.47 0.26
CA GLU A 146 -10.92 10.72 -0.02
C GLU A 146 -11.75 11.94 0.38
N ALA A 147 -13.02 11.99 -0.02
CA ALA A 147 -13.93 13.08 0.29
C ALA A 147 -14.22 13.21 1.80
N ALA A 148 -14.44 12.10 2.51
CA ALA A 148 -14.67 12.14 3.97
C ALA A 148 -13.45 12.64 4.75
N ILE A 149 -12.25 12.20 4.35
CA ILE A 149 -11.00 12.66 4.95
C ILE A 149 -10.75 14.15 4.63
N ALA A 150 -11.00 14.58 3.38
CA ALA A 150 -10.87 15.98 2.97
C ALA A 150 -11.84 16.91 3.73
N ASP A 151 -13.06 16.46 3.97
CA ASP A 151 -14.07 17.16 4.79
C ASP A 151 -13.77 17.09 6.30
N LYS A 152 -12.68 16.41 6.69
CA LYS A 152 -12.25 16.18 8.08
C LYS A 152 -13.33 15.48 8.94
N VAL A 153 -14.18 14.66 8.32
CA VAL A 153 -15.15 13.80 9.03
C VAL A 153 -14.49 12.44 9.20
N VAL A 154 -13.84 12.21 10.33
CA VAL A 154 -12.90 11.08 10.52
C VAL A 154 -12.98 10.49 11.93
N THR A 155 -12.45 9.28 12.12
CA THR A 155 -12.33 8.64 13.43
C THR A 155 -11.22 9.25 14.29
N TYR A 156 -11.21 8.94 15.60
CA TYR A 156 -10.35 9.58 16.61
C TYR A 156 -8.85 9.58 16.27
N ASP A 157 -8.37 8.56 15.56
CA ASP A 157 -6.97 8.35 15.21
C ASP A 157 -6.44 9.38 14.22
N LEU A 158 -7.28 9.79 13.24
CA LEU A 158 -7.00 10.88 12.31
C LEU A 158 -7.41 12.23 12.91
N ALA A 159 -8.54 12.30 13.62
CA ALA A 159 -9.05 13.54 14.20
C ALA A 159 -8.02 14.25 15.10
N ARG A 160 -7.28 13.48 15.92
CA ARG A 160 -6.21 14.01 16.80
C ARG A 160 -5.00 14.60 16.06
N MET A 161 -4.87 14.37 14.75
CA MET A 161 -3.79 14.88 13.90
C MET A 161 -4.24 16.07 13.04
N MET A 162 -5.51 16.48 13.12
CA MET A 162 -6.13 17.48 12.26
C MET A 162 -6.75 18.60 13.07
N GLU A 163 -6.45 19.85 12.71
CA GLU A 163 -7.15 21.00 13.29
C GLU A 163 -8.57 21.10 12.71
N GLY A 164 -9.56 21.21 13.60
CA GLY A 164 -10.98 21.38 13.23
C GLY A 164 -11.65 20.13 12.67
N ALA A 165 -11.15 18.93 12.98
CA ALA A 165 -11.80 17.69 12.56
C ALA A 165 -13.11 17.43 13.32
N LYS A 166 -14.09 16.89 12.61
CA LYS A 166 -15.31 16.31 13.17
C LYS A 166 -15.03 14.83 13.47
N GLU A 167 -14.70 14.55 14.73
CA GLU A 167 -14.54 13.17 15.20
C GLU A 167 -15.89 12.43 15.15
N VAL A 168 -15.89 11.26 14.51
CA VAL A 168 -17.06 10.36 14.40
C VAL A 168 -16.73 8.94 14.85
N LYS A 169 -17.76 8.18 15.18
CA LYS A 169 -17.68 6.74 15.51
C LYS A 169 -17.33 5.87 14.29
N THR A 170 -16.97 4.60 14.51
CA THR A 170 -16.73 3.64 13.41
C THR A 170 -17.95 3.54 12.49
N SER A 171 -19.13 3.31 13.07
CA SER A 171 -20.41 3.23 12.37
C SER A 171 -20.70 4.50 11.55
N GLN A 172 -20.56 5.65 12.21
CA GLN A 172 -20.81 6.97 11.60
C GLN A 172 -19.81 7.33 10.50
N PHE A 173 -18.57 6.87 10.60
CA PHE A 173 -17.61 7.03 9.51
C PHE A 173 -18.05 6.20 8.30
N GLY A 174 -18.52 4.95 8.51
CA GLY A 174 -19.14 4.14 7.46
C GLY A 174 -20.34 4.84 6.79
N ASP A 175 -21.26 5.40 7.59
CA ASP A 175 -22.40 6.18 7.07
C ASP A 175 -21.92 7.40 6.26
N ALA A 176 -20.90 8.11 6.75
CA ALA A 176 -20.33 9.27 6.05
C ALA A 176 -19.70 8.90 4.70
N LEU A 177 -19.15 7.68 4.55
CA LEU A 177 -18.69 7.18 3.25
C LEU A 177 -19.87 6.89 2.33
N ILE A 178 -20.91 6.22 2.83
CA ILE A 178 -22.11 5.88 2.04
C ILE A 178 -22.81 7.15 1.52
N GLU A 179 -22.89 8.21 2.33
CA GLU A 179 -23.45 9.50 1.92
C GLU A 179 -22.67 10.19 0.78
N ARG A 180 -21.42 9.79 0.52
CA ARG A 180 -20.51 10.37 -0.48
C ARG A 180 -20.34 9.52 -1.74
N MET A 181 -21.01 8.37 -1.82
CA MET A 181 -21.01 7.50 -3.00
C MET A 181 -22.09 7.94 -4.01
#